data_AF-A0A2P5B2S9-F1
#
_entry.id   AF-A0A2P5B2S9-F1
#
_cell.length_a   1.000
_cell.length_b   1.000
_cell.length_c   1.000
_cell.angle_alpha   90.00
_cell.angle_beta   90.00
_cell.angle_gamma   90.00
#
_symmetry.space_group_name_H-M   'P 1'
#
loop_
_entity.id
_entity.type
_entity.pdbx_description
1 polymer ?
#
loop_
_entity_poly.entity_id
_entity_poly.type
_entity_poly.pdbx_seq_one_letter_code
_entity_poly.pdbx_strand_id
1 'polypeptide(L)'
;MSSQSLIVGNCGRTGANHHHSFAQPHLYFGKNIFAGDLLSTSLRRGKKHDYPWPDDIDPNISSGHLSYLSHFKPLAEKPKPVTLAFEKPLVDLEQKIIEVQRMAEETSLDFSDQIGALEHKYEQALKDLYMHLTPIQRLTIAWHPNRPTVLDHILNITEKWVELHGDRAGYDDPAIVTVIGSTDGKSCMFIGHQKGRNTKENITRNFAMPTPHGYRKALRMMKYADHHGIPIVTFVDTPGAFADLKSEELGQGEAIAHNLRTTFGLKVPIVTVVMGEGGSGGALAIACSNKLFMLENSAFYVASPEACAAILWKSSQAAPKAAEKLRITAKEHYRLKIADGIIPEPLGGAHADPVWTSQQIKFAINQAMEELTKLDQDELLPLRMLKFRSIGGFQEDKPVDPKRKRNIKPSELNMPKAADIDSEIENLKKKIIEAKGSSDPVMIESIEKLKEDVDKEITNAFIQWAYKRSLNQSSAYLGLKQKLEKLNMVSRLIELKKKSQKLKTEINQKLPAEVKAKMEHLKKAQENLSKGVPLDKDFVEEIERAMKELMEVLKSANLEIVGVTKNKVATPPLELKEKVSNLNKEIYQEIDKSTSTKETATEDKLGAENGKF
;
A
#
# COMPACT_ATOMS: atom_id res chain seq x y z
N MET A 1 3.79 76.68 -17.39
CA MET A 1 3.51 76.22 -18.76
C MET A 1 3.18 74.73 -18.66
N SER A 2 1.92 74.37 -18.34
CA SER A 2 0.81 74.15 -19.30
C SER A 2 1.08 72.90 -20.17
N SER A 3 0.22 71.90 -20.30
CA SER A 3 -1.13 71.65 -19.80
C SER A 3 -1.63 70.32 -20.40
N GLN A 4 -2.38 69.55 -19.60
CA GLN A 4 -3.64 68.87 -19.92
C GLN A 4 -3.79 67.94 -21.15
N SER A 5 -4.08 66.66 -20.84
CA SER A 5 -5.28 65.86 -21.20
C SER A 5 -6.14 66.24 -22.41
N LEU A 6 -6.62 65.23 -23.18
CA LEU A 6 -8.06 64.81 -23.30
C LEU A 6 -8.31 63.80 -24.48
N ILE A 7 -9.13 62.78 -24.19
CA ILE A 7 -10.22 62.14 -24.98
C ILE A 7 -9.97 60.97 -25.99
N VAL A 8 -10.47 59.80 -25.58
CA VAL A 8 -11.45 58.84 -26.18
C VAL A 8 -11.55 58.64 -27.71
N GLY A 9 -11.57 57.36 -28.16
CA GLY A 9 -12.46 56.94 -29.26
C GLY A 9 -12.02 55.80 -30.19
N ASN A 10 -12.42 54.57 -29.85
CA ASN A 10 -12.96 53.48 -30.70
C ASN A 10 -12.30 52.96 -32.01
N CYS A 11 -12.18 51.63 -32.02
CA CYS A 11 -12.50 50.67 -33.11
C CYS A 11 -11.58 50.56 -34.35
N GLY A 12 -11.08 49.34 -34.59
CA GLY A 12 -10.58 48.96 -35.92
C GLY A 12 -9.58 47.82 -35.93
N ARG A 13 -10.07 46.61 -36.27
CA ARG A 13 -9.25 45.47 -36.72
C ARG A 13 -8.30 45.90 -37.85
N THR A 14 -7.08 45.38 -37.85
CA THR A 14 -6.51 44.49 -38.90
C THR A 14 -4.99 44.43 -38.75
N GLY A 15 -4.43 43.23 -38.82
CA GLY A 15 -3.00 42.99 -38.66
C GLY A 15 -2.18 43.23 -39.92
N ALA A 16 -0.88 43.43 -39.73
CA ALA A 16 0.16 43.00 -40.64
C ALA A 16 1.54 43.03 -39.93
N ASN A 17 2.23 41.89 -40.02
CA ASN A 17 3.68 41.67 -40.18
C ASN A 17 4.69 42.47 -39.35
N HIS A 18 5.63 41.75 -38.70
CA HIS A 18 7.05 41.86 -39.09
C HIS A 18 7.90 40.65 -38.64
N HIS A 19 8.64 40.14 -39.61
CA HIS A 19 9.78 39.22 -39.47
C HIS A 19 10.97 39.91 -38.79
N HIS A 20 11.72 39.17 -37.98
CA HIS A 20 13.19 39.25 -37.98
C HIS A 20 13.79 37.87 -37.70
N SER A 21 14.69 37.45 -38.59
CA SER A 21 15.54 36.25 -38.54
C SER A 21 16.99 36.72 -38.63
N PHE A 22 17.90 36.05 -37.90
CA PHE A 22 19.36 35.86 -38.10
C PHE A 22 19.92 35.35 -36.76
N ALA A 23 20.84 34.40 -36.61
CA ALA A 23 21.63 33.54 -37.50
C ALA A 23 22.21 32.38 -36.65
N GLN A 24 22.51 31.22 -37.23
CA GLN A 24 23.44 30.23 -36.66
C GLN A 24 24.58 29.95 -37.66
N PRO A 25 25.82 29.69 -37.21
CA PRO A 25 26.91 29.26 -38.09
C PRO A 25 27.04 27.73 -38.18
N HIS A 26 27.39 27.29 -39.38
CA HIS A 26 27.64 25.92 -39.82
C HIS A 26 28.98 25.35 -39.33
N LEU A 27 29.07 24.02 -39.25
CA LEU A 27 30.28 23.29 -39.63
C LEU A 27 29.96 21.89 -40.19
N TYR A 28 30.60 21.61 -41.33
CA TYR A 28 30.44 20.49 -42.26
C TYR A 28 31.44 19.37 -41.96
N PHE A 29 31.01 18.12 -42.14
CA PHE A 29 31.71 16.97 -42.76
C PHE A 29 30.59 15.94 -43.04
N GLY A 30 30.41 15.26 -44.16
CA GLY A 30 31.27 14.88 -45.28
C GLY A 30 30.54 13.65 -45.89
N LYS A 31 30.04 13.80 -47.11
CA LYS A 31 29.11 12.89 -47.81
C LYS A 31 29.81 11.68 -48.45
N ASN A 32 29.14 10.52 -48.42
CA ASN A 32 28.72 9.68 -49.57
C ASN A 32 28.91 8.18 -49.31
N ILE A 33 27.88 7.38 -49.60
CA ILE A 33 27.89 6.32 -50.64
C ILE A 33 26.51 5.60 -50.65
N PHE A 34 25.77 5.79 -51.77
CA PHE A 34 24.73 4.97 -52.43
C PHE A 34 23.41 4.68 -51.67
N ALA A 35 22.23 4.58 -52.28
CA ALA A 35 21.63 4.93 -53.57
C ALA A 35 20.14 4.54 -53.43
N GLY A 36 19.22 5.24 -54.09
CA GLY A 36 17.85 4.74 -54.29
C GLY A 36 16.73 5.69 -53.88
N ASP A 37 16.12 6.26 -54.91
CA ASP A 37 14.76 6.81 -55.00
C ASP A 37 14.43 8.20 -54.44
N LEU A 38 14.06 9.06 -55.40
CA LEU A 38 13.46 10.37 -55.22
C LEU A 38 12.19 10.28 -54.36
N LEU A 39 12.25 10.85 -53.15
CA LEU A 39 11.06 11.29 -52.44
C LEU A 39 10.75 12.73 -52.86
N SER A 40 9.56 12.94 -53.41
CA SER A 40 9.00 14.28 -53.60
C SER A 40 8.81 14.95 -52.23
N THR A 41 9.66 15.90 -51.90
CA THR A 41 9.48 16.72 -50.70
C THR A 41 8.46 17.81 -50.97
N SER A 42 7.19 17.55 -50.65
CA SER A 42 6.24 18.63 -50.43
C SER A 42 6.62 19.35 -49.12
N LEU A 43 7.08 20.59 -49.22
CA LEU A 43 7.23 21.48 -48.08
C LEU A 43 5.83 21.79 -47.52
N ARG A 44 5.36 20.97 -46.56
CA ARG A 44 4.18 21.33 -45.77
C ARG A 44 4.57 22.51 -44.88
N ARG A 45 4.02 23.69 -45.19
CA ARG A 45 3.97 24.83 -44.27
C ARG A 45 3.51 24.30 -42.90
N GLY A 46 4.34 24.51 -41.88
CA GLY A 46 4.06 24.07 -40.52
C GLY A 46 2.68 24.52 -40.08
N LYS A 47 1.82 23.56 -39.72
CA LYS A 47 0.58 23.87 -39.03
C LYS A 47 0.93 24.31 -37.61
N LYS A 48 0.30 25.42 -37.20
CA LYS A 48 0.28 25.92 -35.83
C LYS A 48 -0.41 24.86 -34.96
N HIS A 49 0.26 24.38 -33.91
CA HIS A 49 -0.23 23.43 -32.89
C HIS A 49 -0.58 22.02 -33.39
N ASP A 50 0.45 21.19 -33.62
CA ASP A 50 0.24 19.74 -33.54
C ASP A 50 0.28 19.34 -32.06
N TYR A 51 -0.89 19.34 -31.40
CA TYR A 51 -1.11 18.52 -30.23
C TYR A 51 -1.00 17.06 -30.73
N PRO A 52 -0.04 16.25 -30.25
CA PRO A 52 0.26 14.94 -30.84
C PRO A 52 -0.82 13.89 -30.54
N TRP A 53 -1.88 14.27 -29.84
CA TRP A 53 -2.96 13.39 -29.43
C TRP A 53 -4.21 13.68 -30.27
N PRO A 54 -4.93 12.64 -30.73
CA PRO A 54 -6.21 12.83 -31.38
C PRO A 54 -7.21 13.50 -30.41
N ASP A 55 -8.10 14.34 -30.93
CA ASP A 55 -9.12 15.04 -30.13
C ASP A 55 -10.11 14.07 -29.45
N ASP A 56 -10.23 12.85 -29.98
CA ASP A 56 -11.06 11.76 -29.43
C ASP A 56 -10.19 10.52 -29.21
N ILE A 57 -9.73 10.34 -27.97
CA ILE A 57 -8.86 9.22 -27.57
C ILE A 57 -9.76 8.06 -27.13
N ASP A 58 -9.74 6.96 -27.87
CA ASP A 58 -10.40 5.72 -27.44
C ASP A 58 -9.71 5.18 -26.16
N PRO A 59 -10.39 5.16 -25.00
CA PRO A 59 -9.79 4.70 -23.75
C PRO A 59 -9.55 3.18 -23.74
N ASN A 60 -10.06 2.42 -24.71
CA ASN A 60 -10.00 0.96 -24.76
C ASN A 60 -8.88 0.38 -25.62
N ILE A 61 -7.92 1.19 -26.05
CA ILE A 61 -6.78 0.74 -26.87
C ILE A 61 -5.97 -0.31 -26.11
N SER A 62 -6.04 -1.56 -26.58
CA SER A 62 -5.29 -2.71 -26.04
C SER A 62 -3.93 -2.91 -26.70
N SER A 63 -3.64 -2.20 -27.81
CA SER A 63 -2.39 -2.28 -28.56
C SER A 63 -2.08 -0.96 -29.27
N GLY A 64 -0.83 -0.51 -29.26
CA GLY A 64 -0.37 0.70 -29.97
C GLY A 64 0.38 1.70 -29.08
N HIS A 65 0.70 2.86 -29.66
CA HIS A 65 1.47 3.94 -28.99
C HIS A 65 0.72 4.58 -27.81
N LEU A 66 -0.60 4.40 -27.72
CA LEU A 66 -1.45 4.88 -26.61
C LEU A 66 -1.81 3.80 -25.59
N SER A 67 -1.23 2.60 -25.69
CA SER A 67 -1.54 1.48 -24.76
C SER A 67 -1.24 1.82 -23.29
N TYR A 68 -0.35 2.76 -22.99
CA TYR A 68 -0.10 3.22 -21.62
C TYR A 68 -1.32 3.95 -21.01
N LEU A 69 -2.18 4.57 -21.84
CA LEU A 69 -3.45 5.19 -21.42
C LEU A 69 -4.50 4.16 -21.00
N SER A 70 -4.34 2.87 -21.34
CA SER A 70 -5.28 1.81 -20.95
C SER A 70 -5.42 1.62 -19.43
N HIS A 71 -4.48 2.13 -18.64
CA HIS A 71 -4.53 2.14 -17.17
C HIS A 71 -5.38 3.29 -16.61
N PHE A 72 -5.72 4.29 -17.44
CA PHE A 72 -6.46 5.50 -17.08
C PHE A 72 -7.93 5.43 -17.48
N LYS A 73 -8.46 4.24 -17.72
CA LYS A 73 -9.86 4.05 -18.12
C LYS A 73 -10.80 4.66 -17.05
N PRO A 74 -11.87 5.35 -17.46
CA PRO A 74 -13.03 5.53 -16.61
C PRO A 74 -13.46 4.17 -16.08
N LEU A 75 -13.94 4.11 -14.84
CA LEU A 75 -14.50 2.86 -14.33
C LEU A 75 -15.62 2.41 -15.27
N ALA A 76 -15.56 1.16 -15.72
CA ALA A 76 -16.58 0.59 -16.60
C ALA A 76 -17.96 0.54 -15.93
N GLU A 77 -17.97 0.42 -14.61
CA GLU A 77 -19.17 0.41 -13.77
C GLU A 77 -19.08 1.54 -12.75
N LYS A 78 -20.22 2.17 -12.43
CA LYS A 78 -20.27 3.15 -11.34
C LYS A 78 -19.90 2.45 -10.01
N PRO A 79 -19.08 3.09 -9.16
CA PRO A 79 -18.77 2.53 -7.85
C PRO A 79 -20.05 2.24 -7.08
N LYS A 80 -20.11 1.09 -6.41
CA LYS A 80 -21.28 0.74 -5.59
C LYS A 80 -21.43 1.80 -4.49
N PRO A 81 -22.66 2.25 -4.18
CA PRO A 81 -22.89 3.11 -3.03
C PRO A 81 -22.45 2.37 -1.77
N VAL A 82 -21.68 3.05 -0.92
CA VAL A 82 -21.19 2.51 0.34
C VAL A 82 -21.76 3.39 1.44
N THR A 83 -22.50 2.79 2.36
CA THR A 83 -23.02 3.48 3.54
C THR A 83 -22.05 3.32 4.70
N LEU A 84 -21.65 4.44 5.31
CA LEU A 84 -20.82 4.42 6.51
C LEU A 84 -21.65 4.05 7.74
N ALA A 85 -21.02 3.43 8.73
CA ALA A 85 -21.75 2.91 9.90
C ALA A 85 -22.52 3.99 10.68
N PHE A 86 -22.02 5.22 10.69
CA PHE A 86 -22.66 6.35 11.37
C PHE A 86 -23.77 7.01 10.54
N GLU A 87 -23.93 6.64 9.27
CA GLU A 87 -24.99 7.14 8.38
C GLU A 87 -26.25 6.25 8.42
N LYS A 88 -26.23 5.12 9.12
CA LYS A 88 -27.40 4.24 9.27
C LYS A 88 -28.69 4.98 9.65
N PRO A 89 -28.69 5.95 10.60
CA PRO A 89 -29.90 6.71 10.91
C PRO A 89 -30.48 7.49 9.73
N LEU A 90 -29.64 7.92 8.77
CA LEU A 90 -30.06 8.58 7.55
C LEU A 90 -30.68 7.59 6.57
N VAL A 91 -30.06 6.41 6.40
CA VAL A 91 -30.62 5.34 5.56
C VAL A 91 -31.98 4.88 6.09
N ASP A 92 -32.14 4.77 7.41
CA ASP A 92 -33.42 4.41 8.02
C ASP A 92 -34.51 5.47 7.76
N LEU A 93 -34.12 6.76 7.64
CA LEU A 93 -35.03 7.85 7.26
C LEU A 93 -35.37 7.80 5.76
N GLU A 94 -34.38 7.58 4.91
CA GLU A 94 -34.56 7.41 3.47
C GLU A 94 -35.48 6.24 3.13
N GLN A 95 -35.30 5.09 3.81
CA GLN A 95 -36.19 3.93 3.66
C GLN A 95 -37.63 4.25 4.05
N LYS A 96 -37.84 5.05 5.11
CA LYS A 96 -39.19 5.50 5.49
C LYS A 96 -39.80 6.44 4.46
N ILE A 97 -39.01 7.32 3.86
CA ILE A 97 -39.48 8.20 2.77
C ILE A 97 -39.95 7.34 1.60
N ILE A 98 -39.14 6.36 1.17
CA ILE A 98 -39.47 5.43 0.08
C ILE A 98 -40.72 4.60 0.42
N GLU A 99 -40.85 4.12 1.66
CA GLU A 99 -42.01 3.36 2.09
C GLU A 99 -43.30 4.20 2.05
N VAL A 100 -43.24 5.44 2.52
CA VAL A 100 -44.39 6.37 2.47
C VAL A 100 -44.74 6.75 1.04
N GLN A 101 -43.75 6.98 0.18
CA GLN A 101 -43.95 7.21 -1.25
C GLN A 101 -44.65 6.02 -1.92
N ARG A 102 -44.20 4.80 -1.64
CA ARG A 102 -44.84 3.57 -2.13
C ARG A 102 -46.28 3.43 -1.62
N MET A 103 -46.52 3.73 -0.36
CA MET A 103 -47.87 3.71 0.21
C MET A 103 -48.80 4.73 -0.45
N ALA A 104 -48.30 5.92 -0.78
CA ALA A 104 -49.05 6.95 -1.52
C ALA A 104 -49.49 6.45 -2.90
N GLU A 105 -48.58 5.80 -3.62
CA GLU A 105 -48.86 5.19 -4.93
C GLU A 105 -49.88 4.04 -4.83
N GLU A 106 -49.76 3.16 -3.83
CA GLU A 106 -50.64 2.00 -3.65
C GLU A 106 -52.06 2.36 -3.17
N THR A 107 -52.18 3.37 -2.30
CA THR A 107 -53.48 3.73 -1.68
C THR A 107 -54.20 4.88 -2.36
N SER A 108 -53.56 5.56 -3.34
CA SER A 108 -54.09 6.77 -3.99
C SER A 108 -54.45 7.90 -3.00
N LEU A 109 -53.85 7.87 -1.80
CA LEU A 109 -53.98 8.89 -0.76
C LEU A 109 -52.84 9.90 -0.89
N ASP A 110 -53.15 11.18 -0.67
CA ASP A 110 -52.15 12.24 -0.70
C ASP A 110 -51.34 12.25 0.61
N PHE A 111 -50.04 11.92 0.49
CA PHE A 111 -49.07 12.01 1.59
C PHE A 111 -47.98 13.06 1.33
N SER A 112 -48.23 14.03 0.44
CA SER A 112 -47.22 15.02 0.02
C SER A 112 -46.66 15.81 1.20
N ASP A 113 -47.51 16.20 2.15
CA ASP A 113 -47.09 16.93 3.35
C ASP A 113 -46.19 16.09 4.28
N GLN A 114 -46.50 14.80 4.45
CA GLN A 114 -45.70 13.89 5.28
C GLN A 114 -44.36 13.57 4.61
N ILE A 115 -44.35 13.39 3.28
CA ILE A 115 -43.13 13.20 2.49
C ILE A 115 -42.24 14.43 2.62
N GLY A 116 -42.78 15.64 2.38
CA GLY A 116 -42.03 16.88 2.51
C GLY A 116 -41.48 17.11 3.93
N ALA A 117 -42.25 16.75 4.96
CA ALA A 117 -41.78 16.82 6.35
C ALA A 117 -40.64 15.83 6.64
N LEU A 118 -40.70 14.61 6.09
CA LEU A 118 -39.64 13.61 6.21
C LEU A 118 -38.38 14.00 5.43
N GLU A 119 -38.53 14.53 4.21
CA GLU A 119 -37.44 15.05 3.38
C GLU A 119 -36.72 16.21 4.08
N HIS A 120 -37.45 17.19 4.61
CA HIS A 120 -36.86 18.28 5.39
C HIS A 120 -36.13 17.75 6.63
N LYS A 121 -36.72 16.76 7.33
CA LYS A 121 -36.07 16.11 8.48
C LYS A 121 -34.80 15.36 8.08
N TYR A 122 -34.80 14.70 6.93
CA TYR A 122 -33.64 14.03 6.36
C TYR A 122 -32.53 15.04 6.04
N GLU A 123 -32.85 16.13 5.35
CA GLU A 123 -31.87 17.18 5.04
C GLU A 123 -31.26 17.81 6.29
N GLN A 124 -32.08 18.09 7.30
CA GLN A 124 -31.61 18.63 8.57
C GLN A 124 -30.70 17.63 9.30
N ALA A 125 -31.11 16.37 9.40
CA ALA A 125 -30.30 15.31 10.01
C ALA A 125 -28.98 15.08 9.27
N LEU A 126 -28.98 15.16 7.94
CA LEU A 126 -27.79 15.05 7.11
C LEU A 126 -26.81 16.19 7.42
N LYS A 127 -27.30 17.44 7.43
CA LYS A 127 -26.48 18.62 7.78
C LYS A 127 -25.91 18.50 9.19
N ASP A 128 -26.75 18.18 10.18
CA ASP A 128 -26.35 18.07 11.58
C ASP A 128 -25.30 16.97 11.79
N LEU A 129 -25.47 15.81 11.15
CA LEU A 129 -24.52 14.70 11.21
C LEU A 129 -23.14 15.11 10.69
N TYR A 130 -23.09 15.72 9.51
CA TYR A 130 -21.84 16.10 8.86
C TYR A 130 -21.16 17.33 9.50
N MET A 131 -21.92 18.22 10.15
CA MET A 131 -21.38 19.32 10.93
C MET A 131 -20.67 18.85 12.21
N HIS A 132 -21.19 17.79 12.85
CA HIS A 132 -20.74 17.31 14.16
C HIS A 132 -19.94 16.00 14.12
N LEU A 133 -19.22 15.75 13.04
CA LEU A 133 -18.37 14.56 12.90
C LEU A 133 -17.23 14.53 13.92
N THR A 134 -17.12 13.40 14.62
CA THR A 134 -15.97 13.05 15.47
C THR A 134 -14.70 12.80 14.64
N PRO A 135 -13.50 12.87 15.24
CA PRO A 135 -12.24 12.61 14.53
C PRO A 135 -12.20 11.24 13.83
N ILE A 136 -12.72 10.20 14.46
CA ILE A 136 -12.73 8.84 13.88
C ILE A 136 -13.74 8.73 12.72
N GLN A 137 -14.88 9.43 12.79
CA GLN A 137 -15.84 9.47 11.68
C GLN A 137 -15.24 10.21 10.48
N ARG A 138 -14.52 11.32 10.68
CA ARG A 138 -13.78 12.00 9.61
C ARG A 138 -12.72 11.10 8.98
N LEU A 139 -11.94 10.38 9.79
CA LEU A 139 -11.00 9.39 9.28
C LEU A 139 -11.70 8.28 8.48
N THR A 140 -12.89 7.86 8.90
CA THR A 140 -13.70 6.88 8.15
C THR A 140 -14.12 7.43 6.78
N ILE A 141 -14.44 8.72 6.67
CA ILE A 141 -14.71 9.40 5.38
C ILE A 141 -13.43 9.52 4.54
N ALA A 142 -12.27 9.75 5.17
CA ALA A 142 -10.97 9.72 4.47
C ALA A 142 -10.62 8.32 3.92
N TRP A 143 -11.12 7.26 4.56
CA TRP A 143 -11.00 5.88 4.10
C TRP A 143 -12.14 5.40 3.20
N HIS A 144 -13.04 6.30 2.81
CA HIS A 144 -14.18 5.92 1.99
C HIS A 144 -13.71 5.24 0.68
N PRO A 145 -14.23 4.06 0.31
CA PRO A 145 -13.74 3.32 -0.87
C PRO A 145 -13.86 4.09 -2.18
N ASN A 146 -14.87 4.96 -2.28
CA ASN A 146 -15.11 5.81 -3.45
C ASN A 146 -14.47 7.20 -3.31
N ARG A 147 -13.61 7.44 -2.30
CA ARG A 147 -12.89 8.71 -2.17
C ARG A 147 -12.01 8.89 -3.43
N PRO A 148 -12.06 10.05 -4.11
CA PRO A 148 -11.31 10.23 -5.33
C PRO A 148 -9.80 10.13 -5.06
N THR A 149 -9.09 9.46 -5.96
CA THR A 149 -7.65 9.21 -5.86
C THR A 149 -6.85 10.41 -6.40
N VAL A 150 -5.53 10.39 -6.22
CA VAL A 150 -4.64 11.44 -6.71
C VAL A 150 -4.79 11.70 -8.21
N LEU A 151 -4.80 10.64 -9.01
CA LEU A 151 -4.99 10.77 -10.46
C LEU A 151 -6.38 11.32 -10.81
N ASP A 152 -7.44 11.00 -10.06
CA ASP A 152 -8.76 11.59 -10.31
C ASP A 152 -8.71 13.11 -10.21
N HIS A 153 -8.02 13.64 -9.20
CA HIS A 153 -7.88 15.08 -9.03
C HIS A 153 -6.93 15.70 -10.05
N ILE A 154 -5.76 15.13 -10.30
CA ILE A 154 -4.78 15.67 -11.27
C ILE A 154 -5.42 15.78 -12.66
N LEU A 155 -6.13 14.75 -13.11
CA LEU A 155 -6.76 14.74 -14.43
C LEU A 155 -7.91 15.74 -14.54
N ASN A 156 -8.64 16.00 -13.45
CA ASN A 156 -9.71 17.00 -13.43
C ASN A 156 -9.22 18.46 -13.37
N ILE A 157 -7.98 18.71 -12.91
CA ILE A 157 -7.44 20.07 -12.75
C ILE A 157 -6.41 20.45 -13.82
N THR A 158 -5.99 19.51 -14.68
CA THR A 158 -4.98 19.73 -15.71
C THR A 158 -5.57 19.68 -17.11
N GLU A 159 -5.08 20.51 -18.03
CA GLU A 159 -5.49 20.48 -19.44
C GLU A 159 -4.63 19.54 -20.27
N LYS A 160 -3.34 19.45 -19.95
CA LYS A 160 -2.35 18.60 -20.60
C LYS A 160 -1.53 17.95 -19.53
N TRP A 161 -1.23 16.66 -19.69
CA TRP A 161 -0.50 15.92 -18.68
C TRP A 161 0.32 14.78 -19.30
N VAL A 162 1.42 14.44 -18.64
CA VAL A 162 2.25 13.28 -18.97
C VAL A 162 2.70 12.63 -17.67
N GLU A 163 2.39 11.34 -17.46
CA GLU A 163 2.93 10.57 -16.34
C GLU A 163 4.40 10.22 -16.60
N LEU A 164 5.22 10.36 -15.56
CA LEU A 164 6.64 10.05 -15.56
C LEU A 164 6.90 8.86 -14.63
N HIS A 165 7.78 7.95 -15.04
CA HIS A 165 7.97 6.66 -14.39
C HIS A 165 9.42 6.41 -13.97
N GLY A 166 9.58 5.58 -12.95
CA GLY A 166 10.83 4.98 -12.50
C GLY A 166 11.66 5.83 -11.56
N ASP A 167 12.51 5.19 -10.78
CA ASP A 167 13.50 5.86 -9.93
C ASP A 167 14.91 5.90 -10.53
N ARG A 168 15.12 5.26 -11.69
CA ARG A 168 16.41 5.02 -12.36
C ARG A 168 17.34 4.05 -11.63
N ALA A 169 16.84 3.34 -10.62
CA ALA A 169 17.53 2.25 -9.92
C ALA A 169 16.89 0.88 -10.17
N GLY A 170 15.88 0.81 -11.06
CA GLY A 170 15.36 -0.45 -11.60
C GLY A 170 13.91 -0.78 -11.21
N TYR A 171 13.21 0.13 -10.52
CA TYR A 171 11.81 -0.08 -10.16
C TYR A 171 10.98 1.19 -10.33
N ASP A 172 9.78 1.03 -10.87
CA ASP A 172 8.74 2.08 -10.88
C ASP A 172 7.70 1.70 -9.84
N ASP A 173 7.70 2.41 -8.71
CA ASP A 173 6.79 2.11 -7.62
C ASP A 173 5.38 2.58 -7.96
N PRO A 174 4.40 1.67 -8.06
CA PRO A 174 3.04 2.02 -8.46
C PRO A 174 2.32 2.84 -7.38
N ALA A 175 2.77 2.81 -6.11
CA ALA A 175 2.16 3.58 -5.02
C ALA A 175 2.45 5.09 -5.12
N ILE A 176 3.44 5.51 -5.92
CA ILE A 176 3.74 6.93 -6.17
C ILE A 176 3.54 7.24 -7.65
N VAL A 177 2.63 8.17 -7.92
CA VAL A 177 2.42 8.74 -9.25
C VAL A 177 3.14 10.07 -9.37
N THR A 178 3.71 10.33 -10.56
CA THR A 178 4.36 11.61 -10.86
C THR A 178 3.94 12.07 -12.24
N VAL A 179 3.43 13.30 -12.36
CA VAL A 179 2.84 13.84 -13.58
C VAL A 179 3.38 15.24 -13.80
N ILE A 180 3.84 15.54 -15.00
CA ILE A 180 4.00 16.93 -15.44
C ILE A 180 2.70 17.36 -16.12
N GLY A 181 2.09 18.44 -15.64
CA GLY A 181 0.81 18.90 -16.16
C GLY A 181 0.70 20.41 -16.27
N SER A 182 -0.18 20.88 -17.16
CA SER A 182 -0.56 22.29 -17.28
C SER A 182 -1.88 22.52 -16.57
N THR A 183 -1.94 23.59 -15.78
CA THR A 183 -3.16 24.13 -15.19
C THR A 183 -3.19 25.64 -15.44
N ASP A 184 -4.25 26.14 -16.09
CA ASP A 184 -4.41 27.54 -16.49
C ASP A 184 -3.19 28.09 -17.27
N GLY A 185 -2.60 27.24 -18.11
CA GLY A 185 -1.42 27.55 -18.92
C GLY A 185 -0.09 27.55 -18.14
N LYS A 186 -0.08 27.24 -16.84
CA LYS A 186 1.12 27.11 -16.01
C LYS A 186 1.49 25.64 -15.82
N SER A 187 2.75 25.29 -16.06
CA SER A 187 3.24 23.92 -15.86
C SER A 187 3.59 23.67 -14.40
N CYS A 188 3.14 22.54 -13.85
CA CYS A 188 3.45 22.07 -12.50
C CYS A 188 3.90 20.60 -12.53
N MET A 189 4.78 20.23 -11.60
CA MET A 189 5.11 18.84 -11.30
C MET A 189 4.20 18.35 -10.18
N PHE A 190 3.31 17.42 -10.49
CA PHE A 190 2.43 16.76 -9.53
C PHE A 190 3.05 15.44 -9.07
N ILE A 191 3.06 15.19 -7.76
CA ILE A 191 3.58 13.95 -7.16
C ILE A 191 2.59 13.51 -6.10
N GLY A 192 2.23 12.23 -6.01
CA GLY A 192 1.35 11.82 -4.92
C GLY A 192 1.21 10.33 -4.70
N HIS A 193 0.58 9.99 -3.58
CA HIS A 193 0.27 8.61 -3.20
C HIS A 193 -0.96 8.11 -3.98
N GLN A 194 -0.78 7.15 -4.87
CA GLN A 194 -1.87 6.65 -5.71
C GLN A 194 -2.52 5.43 -5.07
N LYS A 195 -3.75 5.57 -4.55
CA LYS A 195 -4.62 4.43 -4.20
C LYS A 195 -5.28 3.84 -5.45
N GLY A 196 -5.86 2.65 -5.31
CA GLY A 196 -6.69 2.04 -6.35
C GLY A 196 -8.18 2.31 -6.15
N ARG A 197 -8.95 2.42 -7.23
CA ARG A 197 -10.41 2.60 -7.18
C ARG A 197 -11.16 1.32 -6.83
N ASN A 198 -10.49 0.17 -6.94
CA ASN A 198 -11.04 -1.16 -6.63
C ASN A 198 -9.95 -2.04 -5.98
N THR A 199 -10.33 -3.23 -5.51
CA THR A 199 -9.40 -4.14 -4.82
C THR A 199 -8.21 -4.54 -5.68
N LYS A 200 -8.40 -4.80 -6.98
CA LYS A 200 -7.33 -5.21 -7.89
C LYS A 200 -6.30 -4.10 -8.08
N GLU A 201 -6.79 -2.88 -8.31
CA GLU A 201 -5.93 -1.70 -8.39
C GLU A 201 -5.24 -1.41 -7.07
N ASN A 202 -5.93 -1.53 -5.93
CA ASN A 202 -5.33 -1.31 -4.62
C ASN A 202 -4.18 -2.28 -4.35
N ILE A 203 -4.32 -3.56 -4.68
CA ILE A 203 -3.22 -4.53 -4.57
C ILE A 203 -2.06 -4.12 -5.49
N THR A 204 -2.35 -3.70 -6.71
CA THR A 204 -1.33 -3.30 -7.70
C THR A 204 -0.57 -2.05 -7.25
N ARG A 205 -1.28 -1.10 -6.65
CA ARG A 205 -0.77 0.17 -6.14
C ARG A 205 -0.27 0.07 -4.69
N ASN A 206 -0.17 -1.15 -4.16
CA ASN A 206 0.23 -1.43 -2.79
C ASN A 206 -0.52 -0.60 -1.73
N PHE A 207 -1.82 -0.37 -1.95
CA PHE A 207 -2.69 0.47 -1.11
C PHE A 207 -2.11 1.88 -0.85
N ALA A 208 -1.37 2.40 -1.83
CA ALA A 208 -0.62 3.65 -1.74
C ALA A 208 0.42 3.69 -0.61
N MET A 209 0.98 2.53 -0.25
CA MET A 209 2.13 2.41 0.65
C MET A 209 3.42 2.31 -0.19
N PRO A 210 4.21 3.38 -0.30
CA PRO A 210 5.41 3.36 -1.11
C PRO A 210 6.51 2.50 -0.49
N THR A 211 7.23 1.80 -1.34
CA THR A 211 8.55 1.23 -1.04
C THR A 211 9.62 2.34 -1.16
N PRO A 212 10.89 2.07 -0.83
CA PRO A 212 11.95 3.07 -0.93
C PRO A 212 12.10 3.65 -2.35
N HIS A 213 11.82 2.83 -3.38
CA HIS A 213 11.86 3.26 -4.78
C HIS A 213 10.82 4.33 -5.09
N GLY A 214 9.64 4.30 -4.46
CA GLY A 214 8.62 5.34 -4.64
C GLY A 214 9.08 6.70 -4.13
N TYR A 215 9.74 6.73 -2.98
CA TYR A 215 10.35 7.96 -2.46
C TYR A 215 11.54 8.42 -3.30
N ARG A 216 12.34 7.50 -3.86
CA ARG A 216 13.43 7.86 -4.79
C ARG A 216 12.90 8.40 -6.12
N LYS A 217 11.82 7.84 -6.65
CA LYS A 217 11.07 8.37 -7.81
C LYS A 217 10.54 9.78 -7.52
N ALA A 218 9.88 9.99 -6.39
CA ALA A 218 9.40 11.30 -5.96
C ALA A 218 10.55 12.32 -5.91
N LEU A 219 11.64 12.00 -5.21
CA LEU A 219 12.81 12.86 -5.11
C LEU A 219 13.45 13.18 -6.47
N ARG A 220 13.52 12.20 -7.37
CA ARG A 220 14.02 12.40 -8.74
C ARG A 220 13.18 13.43 -9.48
N MET A 221 11.85 13.36 -9.36
CA MET A 221 10.94 14.31 -10.00
C MET A 221 10.96 15.68 -9.33
N MET A 222 11.14 15.75 -8.00
CA MET A 222 11.35 17.01 -7.30
C MET A 222 12.64 17.71 -7.76
N LYS A 223 13.76 16.97 -7.90
CA LYS A 223 15.01 17.52 -8.45
C LYS A 223 14.88 17.95 -9.91
N TYR A 224 14.12 17.20 -10.70
CA TYR A 224 13.85 17.57 -12.09
C TYR A 224 13.05 18.87 -12.18
N ALA A 225 11.99 19.01 -11.37
CA ALA A 225 11.20 20.22 -11.28
C ALA A 225 12.05 21.42 -10.83
N ASP A 226 12.89 21.23 -9.82
CA ASP A 226 13.83 22.25 -9.32
C ASP A 226 14.81 22.72 -10.40
N HIS A 227 15.42 21.78 -11.14
CA HIS A 227 16.33 22.08 -12.24
C HIS A 227 15.68 22.93 -13.34
N HIS A 228 14.41 22.67 -13.63
CA HIS A 228 13.66 23.36 -14.69
C HIS A 228 12.84 24.56 -14.20
N GLY A 229 12.92 24.92 -12.91
CA GLY A 229 12.13 26.02 -12.35
C GLY A 229 10.62 25.76 -12.33
N ILE A 230 10.20 24.50 -12.31
CA ILE A 230 8.79 24.10 -12.33
C ILE A 230 8.26 23.98 -10.89
N PRO A 231 7.16 24.66 -10.52
CA PRO A 231 6.49 24.48 -9.23
C PRO A 231 6.09 23.03 -8.95
N ILE A 232 6.13 22.63 -7.67
CA ILE A 232 5.81 21.27 -7.25
C ILE A 232 4.51 21.26 -6.45
N VAL A 233 3.59 20.38 -6.82
CA VAL A 233 2.38 20.08 -6.07
C VAL A 233 2.45 18.64 -5.60
N THR A 234 2.25 18.41 -4.31
CA THR A 234 2.28 17.08 -3.70
C THR A 234 0.92 16.71 -3.13
N PHE A 235 0.47 15.49 -3.37
CA PHE A 235 -0.79 14.97 -2.85
C PHE A 235 -0.55 13.81 -1.90
N VAL A 236 -1.00 13.96 -0.66
CA VAL A 236 -0.82 12.97 0.40
C VAL A 236 -2.08 12.15 0.59
N ASP A 237 -1.97 10.83 0.38
CA ASP A 237 -3.03 9.85 0.62
C ASP A 237 -2.46 8.44 0.83
N THR A 238 -1.84 8.21 2.00
CA THR A 238 -1.16 6.96 2.33
C THR A 238 -1.41 6.56 3.79
N PRO A 239 -1.67 5.27 4.09
CA PRO A 239 -1.69 4.80 5.48
C PRO A 239 -0.27 4.75 6.08
N GLY A 240 0.77 4.84 5.25
CA GLY A 240 2.16 4.88 5.67
C GLY A 240 3.12 4.31 4.63
N ALA A 241 4.40 4.34 4.95
CA ALA A 241 5.42 3.67 4.15
C ALA A 241 5.22 2.15 4.23
N PHE A 242 5.51 1.42 3.15
CA PHE A 242 5.37 -0.04 3.16
C PHE A 242 6.38 -0.65 4.15
N ALA A 243 5.87 -1.46 5.09
CA ALA A 243 6.63 -2.02 6.19
C ALA A 243 6.87 -3.51 5.97
N ASP A 244 7.73 -3.84 5.00
CA ASP A 244 8.19 -5.21 4.75
C ASP A 244 9.71 -5.33 4.86
N LEU A 245 10.20 -6.57 4.98
CA LEU A 245 11.62 -6.86 5.14
C LEU A 245 12.45 -6.28 3.98
N LYS A 246 11.95 -6.37 2.74
CA LYS A 246 12.68 -5.91 1.56
C LYS A 246 12.81 -4.39 1.54
N SER A 247 11.79 -3.64 1.96
CA SER A 247 11.87 -2.18 2.06
C SER A 247 12.90 -1.76 3.11
N GLU A 248 13.01 -2.47 4.22
CA GLU A 248 14.04 -2.23 5.24
C GLU A 248 15.45 -2.51 4.69
N GLU A 249 15.67 -3.66 4.03
CA GLU A 249 16.95 -4.00 3.38
C GLU A 249 17.38 -2.97 2.33
N LEU A 250 16.41 -2.38 1.62
CA LEU A 250 16.63 -1.37 0.59
C LEU A 250 16.69 0.07 1.15
N GLY A 251 16.55 0.27 2.46
CA GLY A 251 16.71 1.56 3.12
C GLY A 251 15.46 2.46 3.08
N GLN A 252 14.32 1.98 3.57
CA GLN A 252 13.09 2.78 3.70
C GLN A 252 13.29 4.06 4.51
N GLY A 253 13.95 3.96 5.66
CA GLY A 253 14.30 5.13 6.49
C GLY A 253 15.24 6.10 5.78
N GLU A 254 16.22 5.61 5.02
CA GLU A 254 17.13 6.44 4.23
C GLU A 254 16.37 7.21 3.14
N ALA A 255 15.53 6.52 2.37
CA ALA A 255 14.79 7.13 1.27
C ALA A 255 13.87 8.25 1.77
N ILE A 256 13.16 8.04 2.89
CA ILE A 256 12.34 9.06 3.54
C ILE A 256 13.22 10.22 4.03
N ALA A 257 14.28 9.95 4.80
CA ALA A 257 15.15 10.98 5.36
C ALA A 257 15.82 11.85 4.28
N HIS A 258 16.23 11.23 3.17
CA HIS A 258 16.86 11.92 2.05
C HIS A 258 15.87 12.80 1.29
N ASN A 259 14.61 12.36 1.16
CA ASN A 259 13.54 13.21 0.64
C ASN A 259 13.37 14.45 1.53
N LEU A 260 13.16 14.27 2.83
CA LEU A 260 12.99 15.38 3.78
C LEU A 260 14.14 16.39 3.69
N ARG A 261 15.38 15.90 3.80
CA ARG A 261 16.59 16.74 3.74
C ARG A 261 16.67 17.52 2.42
N THR A 262 16.43 16.86 1.29
CA THR A 262 16.61 17.50 -0.02
C THR A 262 15.54 18.54 -0.28
N THR A 263 14.30 18.25 0.12
CA THR A 263 13.16 19.13 -0.13
C THR A 263 13.31 20.50 0.53
N PHE A 264 14.03 20.61 1.67
CA PHE A 264 14.38 21.90 2.25
C PHE A 264 15.27 22.79 1.36
N GLY A 265 16.06 22.19 0.46
CA GLY A 265 16.99 22.91 -0.42
C GLY A 265 16.44 23.24 -1.81
N LEU A 266 15.21 22.83 -2.15
CA LEU A 266 14.63 23.08 -3.48
C LEU A 266 14.22 24.55 -3.65
N LYS A 267 14.61 25.15 -4.75
CA LYS A 267 14.45 26.58 -5.09
C LYS A 267 13.11 26.90 -5.74
N VAL A 268 12.31 25.90 -6.04
CA VAL A 268 10.94 26.04 -6.58
C VAL A 268 9.89 26.00 -5.48
N PRO A 269 8.74 26.66 -5.66
CA PRO A 269 7.65 26.63 -4.69
C PRO A 269 7.02 25.24 -4.61
N ILE A 270 6.68 24.82 -3.39
CA ILE A 270 6.10 23.50 -3.11
C ILE A 270 4.81 23.68 -2.33
N VAL A 271 3.72 23.11 -2.84
CA VAL A 271 2.42 23.05 -2.16
C VAL A 271 2.06 21.59 -1.91
N THR A 272 1.60 21.27 -0.71
CA THR A 272 1.07 19.94 -0.35
C THR A 272 -0.42 20.01 -0.09
N VAL A 273 -1.17 19.01 -0.55
CA VAL A 273 -2.57 18.80 -0.19
C VAL A 273 -2.73 17.40 0.38
N VAL A 274 -3.15 17.30 1.64
CA VAL A 274 -3.55 16.02 2.26
C VAL A 274 -4.99 15.73 1.84
N MET A 275 -5.17 14.68 1.04
CA MET A 275 -6.48 14.38 0.43
C MET A 275 -7.23 13.29 1.17
N GLY A 276 -6.56 12.22 1.60
CA GLY A 276 -7.18 11.17 2.39
C GLY A 276 -6.54 11.10 3.77
N GLU A 277 -5.65 10.14 3.93
CA GLU A 277 -4.87 9.99 5.15
C GLU A 277 -3.39 10.31 4.91
N GLY A 278 -2.77 10.92 5.91
CA GLY A 278 -1.34 11.16 5.98
C GLY A 278 -0.72 10.27 7.05
N GLY A 279 -0.28 9.09 6.67
CA GLY A 279 0.35 8.13 7.57
C GLY A 279 1.82 8.42 7.81
N SER A 280 2.13 8.96 8.99
CA SER A 280 3.48 9.01 9.58
C SER A 280 4.57 9.56 8.65
N GLY A 281 5.80 9.05 8.78
CA GLY A 281 6.94 9.41 7.94
C GLY A 281 6.72 9.14 6.44
N GLY A 282 5.85 8.19 6.10
CA GLY A 282 5.57 7.85 4.71
C GLY A 282 4.77 8.92 3.96
N ALA A 283 3.90 9.62 4.68
CA ALA A 283 3.25 10.84 4.21
C ALA A 283 4.22 12.03 4.25
N LEU A 284 4.95 12.19 5.37
CA LEU A 284 5.86 13.32 5.57
C LEU A 284 6.95 13.41 4.50
N ALA A 285 7.40 12.27 3.97
CA ALA A 285 8.42 12.19 2.92
C ALA A 285 8.16 13.10 1.72
N ILE A 286 6.89 13.31 1.34
CA ILE A 286 6.50 14.22 0.25
C ILE A 286 5.68 15.43 0.72
N ALA A 287 5.53 15.63 2.04
CA ALA A 287 4.74 16.73 2.60
C ALA A 287 5.58 17.93 3.06
N CYS A 288 6.90 17.89 2.87
CA CYS A 288 7.79 19.01 3.18
C CYS A 288 7.58 20.16 2.17
N SER A 289 6.77 21.17 2.51
CA SER A 289 6.31 22.18 1.56
C SER A 289 6.25 23.59 2.13
N ASN A 290 6.21 24.58 1.25
CA ASN A 290 6.00 25.98 1.64
C ASN A 290 4.59 26.16 2.21
N LYS A 291 3.57 25.59 1.56
CA LYS A 291 2.17 25.60 2.02
C LYS A 291 1.61 24.18 2.07
N LEU A 292 0.93 23.84 3.15
CA LEU A 292 0.26 22.55 3.36
C LEU A 292 -1.21 22.79 3.61
N PHE A 293 -2.06 22.25 2.74
CA PHE A 293 -3.50 22.24 2.88
C PHE A 293 -3.98 20.84 3.24
N MET A 294 -5.14 20.78 3.88
CA MET A 294 -5.82 19.54 4.20
C MET A 294 -7.25 19.62 3.70
N LEU A 295 -7.74 18.59 3.00
CA LEU A 295 -9.17 18.44 2.78
C LEU A 295 -9.90 18.32 4.11
N GLU A 296 -11.11 18.83 4.21
CA GLU A 296 -11.85 18.95 5.48
C GLU A 296 -11.92 17.63 6.27
N ASN A 297 -12.15 16.50 5.61
CA ASN A 297 -12.27 15.19 6.24
C ASN A 297 -10.97 14.39 6.22
N SER A 298 -9.88 14.94 5.66
CA SER A 298 -8.57 14.30 5.70
C SER A 298 -8.00 14.22 7.11
N ALA A 299 -7.08 13.28 7.30
CA ALA A 299 -6.38 13.08 8.57
C ALA A 299 -4.87 13.07 8.37
N PHE A 300 -4.11 13.63 9.31
CA PHE A 300 -2.66 13.58 9.30
C PHE A 300 -2.17 13.16 10.69
N TYR A 301 -1.32 12.13 10.78
CA TYR A 301 -0.99 11.52 12.07
C TYR A 301 0.39 10.86 12.10
N VAL A 302 1.02 10.83 13.28
CA VAL A 302 2.33 10.18 13.49
C VAL A 302 2.23 8.65 13.52
N ALA A 303 1.09 8.12 13.96
CA ALA A 303 0.76 6.70 14.00
C ALA A 303 -0.76 6.55 13.86
N SER A 304 -1.22 5.46 13.26
CA SER A 304 -2.66 5.23 13.11
C SER A 304 -3.33 5.17 14.49
N PRO A 305 -4.60 5.62 14.61
CA PRO A 305 -5.33 5.53 15.87
C PRO A 305 -5.35 4.12 16.46
N GLU A 306 -5.43 3.09 15.61
CA GLU A 306 -5.41 1.68 15.98
C GLU A 306 -4.06 1.28 16.59
N ALA A 307 -2.95 1.68 15.95
CA ALA A 307 -1.60 1.39 16.45
C ALA A 307 -1.34 2.11 17.78
N CYS A 308 -1.73 3.39 17.87
CA CYS A 308 -1.64 4.17 19.09
C CYS A 308 -2.48 3.54 20.22
N ALA A 309 -3.69 3.09 19.90
CA ALA A 309 -4.59 2.40 20.83
C ALA A 309 -4.01 1.08 21.36
N ALA A 310 -3.44 0.26 20.47
CA ALA A 310 -2.80 -0.98 20.83
C ALA A 310 -1.58 -0.78 21.75
N ILE A 311 -0.81 0.30 21.58
CA ILE A 311 0.37 0.58 22.41
C ILE A 311 -0.01 1.19 23.76
N LEU A 312 -0.80 2.26 23.75
CA LEU A 312 -1.07 3.06 24.96
C LEU A 312 -2.19 2.48 25.82
N TRP A 313 -3.20 1.86 25.19
CA TRP A 313 -4.36 1.29 25.87
C TRP A 313 -4.40 -0.24 25.83
N LYS A 314 -3.42 -0.91 25.19
CA LYS A 314 -3.39 -2.37 25.02
C LYS A 314 -4.67 -2.94 24.39
N SER A 315 -5.40 -2.12 23.64
CA SER A 315 -6.66 -2.48 23.00
C SER A 315 -6.90 -1.62 21.77
N SER A 316 -7.09 -2.24 20.61
CA SER A 316 -7.44 -1.55 19.36
C SER A 316 -8.83 -0.89 19.41
N GLN A 317 -9.72 -1.35 20.30
CA GLN A 317 -11.05 -0.76 20.47
C GLN A 317 -10.99 0.68 21.01
N ALA A 318 -9.86 1.10 21.58
CA ALA A 318 -9.64 2.47 22.02
C ALA A 318 -9.25 3.43 20.88
N ALA A 319 -9.30 3.00 19.61
CA ALA A 319 -8.98 3.83 18.44
C ALA A 319 -9.74 5.18 18.39
N PRO A 320 -11.06 5.27 18.68
CA PRO A 320 -11.76 6.56 18.71
C PRO A 320 -11.17 7.55 19.72
N LYS A 321 -10.81 7.04 20.92
CA LYS A 321 -10.17 7.82 21.98
C LYS A 321 -8.75 8.23 21.58
N ALA A 322 -8.01 7.35 20.93
CA ALA A 322 -6.67 7.65 20.42
C ALA A 322 -6.72 8.74 19.33
N ALA A 323 -7.65 8.65 18.38
CA ALA A 323 -7.84 9.64 17.32
C ALA A 323 -8.10 11.05 17.87
N GLU A 324 -8.95 11.16 18.91
CA GLU A 324 -9.22 12.42 19.59
C GLU A 324 -7.97 12.99 20.29
N LYS A 325 -7.22 12.16 21.01
CA LYS A 325 -6.00 12.59 21.72
C LYS A 325 -4.85 12.95 20.78
N LEU A 326 -4.75 12.27 19.64
CA LEU A 326 -3.76 12.55 18.61
C LEU A 326 -4.06 13.81 17.80
N ARG A 327 -5.31 14.34 17.86
CA ARG A 327 -5.74 15.56 17.16
C ARG A 327 -5.48 15.49 15.64
N ILE A 328 -5.90 14.39 15.03
CA ILE A 328 -5.54 14.02 13.65
C ILE A 328 -6.23 14.85 12.55
N THR A 329 -7.23 15.68 12.88
CA THR A 329 -8.13 16.30 11.89
C THR A 329 -7.54 17.57 11.28
N ALA A 330 -8.02 17.95 10.09
CA ALA A 330 -7.65 19.19 9.41
C ALA A 330 -7.86 20.44 10.28
N LYS A 331 -8.99 20.52 11.00
CA LYS A 331 -9.31 21.63 11.92
C LYS A 331 -8.28 21.78 13.02
N GLU A 332 -7.85 20.67 13.61
CA GLU A 332 -6.82 20.66 14.65
C GLU A 332 -5.45 21.05 14.09
N HIS A 333 -5.07 20.52 12.92
CA HIS A 333 -3.79 20.84 12.28
C HIS A 333 -3.69 22.31 11.86
N TYR A 334 -4.79 22.90 11.39
CA TYR A 334 -4.87 24.33 11.13
C TYR A 334 -4.73 25.16 12.42
N ARG A 335 -5.46 24.79 13.48
CA ARG A 335 -5.36 25.45 14.79
C ARG A 335 -3.94 25.40 15.37
N LEU A 336 -3.25 24.28 15.16
CA LEU A 336 -1.86 24.06 15.60
C LEU A 336 -0.83 24.69 14.65
N LYS A 337 -1.26 25.36 13.57
CA LYS A 337 -0.39 25.95 12.54
C LYS A 337 0.54 24.94 11.86
N ILE A 338 0.12 23.68 11.80
CA ILE A 338 0.80 22.63 11.02
C ILE A 338 0.32 22.70 9.56
N ALA A 339 -0.98 22.91 9.37
CA ALA A 339 -1.59 23.20 8.07
C ALA A 339 -1.81 24.71 7.92
N ASP A 340 -1.66 25.21 6.70
CA ASP A 340 -1.86 26.62 6.31
C ASP A 340 -3.31 26.92 5.94
N GLY A 341 -4.11 25.90 5.66
CA GLY A 341 -5.52 26.06 5.33
C GLY A 341 -6.27 24.74 5.22
N ILE A 342 -7.60 24.85 5.19
CA ILE A 342 -8.51 23.72 5.03
C ILE A 342 -9.28 23.93 3.73
N ILE A 343 -9.28 22.91 2.88
CA ILE A 343 -10.06 22.91 1.64
C ILE A 343 -11.40 22.23 1.95
N PRO A 344 -12.55 22.90 1.74
CA PRO A 344 -13.85 22.36 2.07
C PRO A 344 -14.19 21.16 1.18
N GLU A 345 -14.99 20.25 1.72
CA GLU A 345 -15.58 19.12 0.97
C GLU A 345 -17.09 19.36 0.80
N PRO A 346 -17.72 18.77 -0.23
CA PRO A 346 -19.17 18.81 -0.35
C PRO A 346 -19.81 18.04 0.81
N LEU A 347 -21.11 18.26 1.06
CA LEU A 347 -21.85 17.51 2.05
C LEU A 347 -21.80 16.01 1.71
N GLY A 348 -21.42 15.15 2.65
CA GLY A 348 -21.07 13.75 2.37
C GLY A 348 -19.56 13.47 2.32
N GLY A 349 -18.76 14.47 1.97
CA GLY A 349 -17.33 14.35 1.74
C GLY A 349 -16.96 14.27 0.25
N ALA A 350 -15.68 14.28 -0.07
CA ALA A 350 -15.12 14.45 -1.41
C ALA A 350 -15.66 13.49 -2.49
N HIS A 351 -16.14 12.32 -2.10
CA HIS A 351 -16.73 11.33 -3.01
C HIS A 351 -18.14 11.68 -3.48
N ALA A 352 -18.85 12.58 -2.79
CA ALA A 352 -20.18 13.04 -3.17
C ALA A 352 -20.13 13.94 -4.43
N ASP A 353 -19.12 14.81 -4.53
CA ASP A 353 -18.83 15.58 -5.74
C ASP A 353 -17.31 15.69 -5.99
N PRO A 354 -16.72 14.71 -6.70
CA PRO A 354 -15.29 14.68 -7.01
C PRO A 354 -14.85 15.85 -7.89
N VAL A 355 -15.71 16.32 -8.80
CA VAL A 355 -15.38 17.39 -9.74
C VAL A 355 -15.31 18.71 -8.99
N TRP A 356 -16.32 19.02 -8.19
CA TRP A 356 -16.32 20.22 -7.34
C TRP A 356 -15.12 20.22 -6.39
N THR A 357 -14.84 19.09 -5.73
CA THR A 357 -13.68 18.95 -4.84
C THR A 357 -12.37 19.22 -5.59
N SER A 358 -12.23 18.72 -6.81
CA SER A 358 -11.06 18.98 -7.67
C SER A 358 -10.92 20.47 -7.98
N GLN A 359 -12.01 21.19 -8.23
CA GLN A 359 -11.97 22.63 -8.47
C GLN A 359 -11.58 23.42 -7.21
N GLN A 360 -12.03 23.01 -6.02
CA GLN A 360 -11.58 23.63 -4.76
C GLN A 360 -10.09 23.40 -4.50
N ILE A 361 -9.58 22.21 -4.81
CA ILE A 361 -8.15 21.89 -4.76
C ILE A 361 -7.38 22.79 -5.74
N LYS A 362 -7.83 22.89 -7.00
CA LYS A 362 -7.23 23.76 -8.01
C LYS A 362 -7.18 25.22 -7.55
N PHE A 363 -8.28 25.73 -6.98
CA PHE A 363 -8.36 27.09 -6.45
C PHE A 363 -7.31 27.34 -5.36
N ALA A 364 -7.24 26.46 -4.35
CA ALA A 364 -6.28 26.58 -3.25
C ALA A 364 -4.82 26.50 -3.73
N ILE A 365 -4.52 25.57 -4.66
CA ILE A 365 -3.20 25.46 -5.27
C ILE A 365 -2.85 26.74 -6.03
N ASN A 366 -3.74 27.23 -6.88
CA ASN A 366 -3.50 28.42 -7.69
C ASN A 366 -3.24 29.67 -6.83
N GLN A 367 -4.04 29.87 -5.78
CA GLN A 367 -3.84 30.96 -4.83
C GLN A 367 -2.48 30.86 -4.15
N ALA A 368 -2.13 29.69 -3.62
CA ALA A 368 -0.84 29.47 -2.97
C ALA A 368 0.33 29.64 -3.94
N MET A 369 0.20 29.16 -5.18
CA MET A 369 1.23 29.32 -6.20
C MET A 369 1.38 30.77 -6.63
N GLU A 370 0.31 31.55 -6.72
CA GLU A 370 0.39 32.98 -7.02
C GLU A 370 1.11 33.76 -5.91
N GLU A 371 0.89 33.42 -4.64
CA GLU A 371 1.63 33.99 -3.52
C GLU A 371 3.11 33.60 -3.56
N LEU A 372 3.41 32.30 -3.71
CA LEU A 372 4.76 31.77 -3.59
C LEU A 372 5.66 32.11 -4.79
N THR A 373 5.10 32.29 -5.98
CA THR A 373 5.86 32.66 -7.18
C THR A 373 6.26 34.14 -7.23
N LYS A 374 5.69 34.97 -6.35
CA LYS A 374 6.12 36.37 -6.16
C LYS A 374 7.39 36.49 -5.32
N LEU A 375 7.72 35.45 -4.55
CA LEU A 375 8.91 35.40 -3.70
C LEU A 375 10.12 34.94 -4.51
N ASP A 376 11.28 35.51 -4.21
CA ASP A 376 12.54 35.02 -4.75
C ASP A 376 13.05 33.79 -3.98
N GLN A 377 14.20 33.24 -4.41
CA GLN A 377 14.78 32.06 -3.77
C GLN A 377 15.25 32.33 -2.34
N ASP A 378 15.72 33.56 -2.07
CA ASP A 378 16.27 33.98 -0.79
C ASP A 378 15.16 34.17 0.25
N GLU A 379 13.92 34.41 -0.18
CA GLU A 379 12.72 34.43 0.67
C GLU A 379 12.06 33.05 0.79
N LEU A 380 11.97 32.30 -0.32
CA LEU A 380 11.23 31.04 -0.40
C LEU A 380 11.85 29.93 0.47
N LEU A 381 13.18 29.82 0.49
CA LEU A 381 13.90 28.79 1.25
C LEU A 381 13.79 29.03 2.77
N PRO A 382 14.07 30.23 3.32
CA PRO A 382 13.82 30.53 4.72
C PRO A 382 12.35 30.38 5.12
N LEU A 383 11.40 30.77 4.27
CA LEU A 383 9.97 30.59 4.55
C LEU A 383 9.65 29.11 4.81
N ARG A 384 10.14 28.21 3.95
CA ARG A 384 9.96 26.75 4.15
C ARG A 384 10.64 26.29 5.43
N MET A 385 11.90 26.67 5.65
CA MET A 385 12.66 26.27 6.85
C MET A 385 11.98 26.73 8.14
N LEU A 386 11.61 28.01 8.22
CA LEU A 386 11.02 28.63 9.41
C LEU A 386 9.65 28.03 9.75
N LYS A 387 8.84 27.72 8.73
CA LYS A 387 7.58 26.98 8.93
C LYS A 387 7.83 25.73 9.77
N PHE A 388 8.72 24.84 9.33
CA PHE A 388 9.00 23.59 10.06
C PHE A 388 9.72 23.83 11.38
N ARG A 389 10.61 24.83 11.47
CA ARG A 389 11.33 25.14 12.71
C ARG A 389 10.42 25.66 13.82
N SER A 390 9.32 26.31 13.45
CA SER A 390 8.31 26.83 14.39
C SER A 390 7.35 25.77 14.92
N ILE A 391 7.34 24.56 14.34
CA ILE A 391 6.46 23.47 14.78
C ILE A 391 7.04 22.83 16.04
N GLY A 392 6.24 22.84 17.12
CA GLY A 392 6.56 22.21 18.40
C GLY A 392 6.41 23.19 19.55
N GLY A 393 6.03 22.67 20.72
CA GLY A 393 5.96 23.44 21.96
C GLY A 393 6.83 22.78 23.02
N PHE A 394 7.68 23.57 23.66
CA PHE A 394 8.48 23.15 24.80
C PHE A 394 8.49 24.29 25.83
N GLN A 395 8.78 23.94 27.08
CA GLN A 395 8.88 24.91 28.18
C GLN A 395 10.35 25.06 28.55
N GLU A 396 10.90 26.26 28.36
CA GLU A 396 12.23 26.62 28.84
C GLU A 396 12.26 26.64 30.37
N ASP A 397 13.44 26.42 30.95
CA ASP A 397 13.73 26.58 32.39
C ASP A 397 12.92 25.72 33.37
N LYS A 398 12.34 24.60 32.90
CA LYS A 398 11.85 23.56 33.81
C LYS A 398 13.07 22.86 34.42
N PRO A 399 13.23 22.82 35.76
CA PRO A 399 14.30 22.05 36.38
C PRO A 399 14.14 20.59 35.97
N VAL A 400 15.06 20.11 35.12
CA VAL A 400 15.14 18.70 34.77
C VAL A 400 15.78 18.03 35.96
N ASP A 401 14.97 17.32 36.76
CA ASP A 401 15.49 16.51 37.85
C ASP A 401 16.55 15.56 37.26
N PRO A 402 17.84 15.66 37.66
CA PRO A 402 18.95 14.98 37.01
C PRO A 402 18.83 13.45 37.03
N LYS A 403 17.87 12.91 37.79
CA LYS A 403 17.48 11.51 37.75
C LYS A 403 15.97 11.39 37.67
N ARG A 404 15.42 11.27 36.46
CA ARG A 404 14.22 10.44 36.31
C ARG A 404 14.63 9.04 36.72
N LYS A 405 14.33 8.63 37.96
CA LYS A 405 14.28 7.21 38.35
C LYS A 405 13.24 6.59 37.42
N ARG A 406 13.70 6.09 36.27
CA ARG A 406 12.93 5.15 35.48
C ARG A 406 12.84 3.91 36.35
N ASN A 407 11.80 3.83 37.16
CA ASN A 407 11.24 2.55 37.56
C ASN A 407 10.65 1.94 36.27
N ILE A 408 11.52 1.56 35.34
CA ILE A 408 11.21 0.42 34.50
C ILE A 408 11.08 -0.69 35.54
N LYS A 409 9.84 -0.99 35.96
CA LYS A 409 9.57 -2.35 36.39
C LYS A 409 10.22 -3.20 35.30
N PRO A 410 11.22 -4.05 35.59
CA PRO A 410 11.61 -5.07 34.64
C PRO A 410 10.29 -5.64 34.12
N SER A 411 10.11 -5.69 32.81
CA SER A 411 8.91 -6.31 32.25
C SER A 411 8.72 -7.60 33.05
N GLU A 412 7.61 -7.70 33.78
CA GLU A 412 7.16 -8.95 34.39
C GLU A 412 6.73 -9.86 33.21
N LEU A 413 7.67 -10.16 32.32
CA LEU A 413 7.78 -11.49 31.77
C LEU A 413 8.07 -12.31 33.03
N ASN A 414 7.02 -12.95 33.56
CA ASN A 414 7.19 -14.13 34.40
C ASN A 414 7.95 -15.17 33.56
N MET A 415 9.26 -14.96 33.44
CA MET A 415 10.21 -15.99 33.07
C MET A 415 10.41 -16.78 34.36
N PRO A 416 9.94 -18.03 34.44
CA PRO A 416 10.23 -18.85 35.60
C PRO A 416 11.74 -18.89 35.81
N LYS A 417 12.20 -18.67 37.05
CA LYS A 417 13.64 -18.74 37.35
C LYS A 417 14.08 -20.18 37.07
N ALA A 418 15.33 -20.41 36.66
CA ALA A 418 15.82 -21.76 36.38
C ALA A 418 15.55 -22.75 37.54
N ALA A 419 15.64 -22.27 38.79
CA ALA A 419 15.29 -23.03 39.98
C ALA A 419 13.79 -23.40 40.09
N ASP A 420 12.88 -22.58 39.55
CA ASP A 420 11.45 -22.87 39.50
C ASP A 420 11.16 -23.98 38.49
N ILE A 421 11.84 -23.97 37.33
CA ILE A 421 11.70 -24.99 36.27
C ILE A 421 12.25 -26.35 36.74
N ASP A 422 13.41 -26.37 37.40
CA ASP A 422 13.98 -27.60 37.94
C ASP A 422 13.03 -28.24 38.96
N SER A 423 12.39 -27.43 39.81
CA SER A 423 11.40 -27.91 40.78
C SER A 423 10.11 -28.45 40.13
N GLU A 424 9.67 -27.85 39.02
CA GLU A 424 8.51 -28.31 38.25
C GLU A 424 8.81 -29.62 37.51
N ILE A 425 10.01 -29.76 36.95
CA ILE A 425 10.49 -31.00 36.32
C ILE A 425 10.55 -32.14 37.36
N GLU A 426 11.01 -31.85 38.58
CA GLU A 426 11.10 -32.84 39.65
C GLU A 426 9.70 -33.27 40.14
N ASN A 427 8.76 -32.33 40.22
CA ASN A 427 7.35 -32.62 40.53
C ASN A 427 6.66 -33.44 39.42
N LEU A 428 6.93 -33.14 38.15
CA LEU A 428 6.42 -33.91 37.01
C LEU A 428 7.00 -35.32 36.98
N LYS A 429 8.30 -35.49 37.26
CA LYS A 429 8.93 -36.81 37.42
C LYS A 429 8.30 -37.63 38.54
N LYS A 430 7.98 -37.01 39.69
CA LYS A 430 7.25 -37.66 40.79
C LYS A 430 5.86 -38.14 40.36
N LYS A 431 5.08 -37.30 39.68
CA LYS A 431 3.75 -37.67 39.16
C LYS A 431 3.80 -38.84 38.16
N ILE A 432 4.85 -38.92 37.34
CA ILE A 432 5.06 -40.03 36.39
C ILE A 432 5.39 -41.34 37.13
N ILE A 433 6.13 -41.27 38.25
CA ILE A 433 6.45 -42.44 39.08
C ILE A 433 5.18 -42.94 39.80
N GLU A 434 4.34 -42.04 40.31
CA GLU A 434 3.05 -42.38 40.92
C GLU A 434 2.06 -42.98 39.91
N ALA A 435 2.07 -42.52 38.66
CA ALA A 435 1.25 -43.04 37.57
C ALA A 435 1.66 -44.44 37.08
N LYS A 436 2.92 -44.84 37.25
CA LYS A 436 3.46 -46.14 36.77
C LYS A 436 3.01 -47.34 37.61
N GLY A 437 2.25 -47.15 38.68
CA GLY A 437 1.72 -48.23 39.53
C GLY A 437 0.39 -48.84 39.07
N SER A 438 -0.27 -48.31 38.03
CA SER A 438 -1.62 -48.71 37.61
C SER A 438 -1.69 -49.08 36.13
N SER A 439 -2.12 -50.31 35.82
CA SER A 439 -2.13 -50.92 34.48
C SER A 439 -3.43 -50.66 33.70
N ASP A 440 -3.72 -49.39 33.37
CA ASP A 440 -4.93 -49.00 32.63
C ASP A 440 -4.58 -48.30 31.28
N PRO A 441 -5.16 -48.68 30.12
CA PRO A 441 -4.75 -48.18 28.80
C PRO A 441 -4.91 -46.67 28.58
N VAL A 442 -5.89 -46.04 29.23
CA VAL A 442 -6.17 -44.59 29.17
C VAL A 442 -5.06 -43.77 29.87
N MET A 443 -4.39 -44.38 30.85
CA MET A 443 -3.26 -43.77 31.55
C MET A 443 -2.00 -43.76 30.67
N ILE A 444 -1.81 -44.76 29.81
CA ILE A 444 -0.64 -44.87 28.92
C ILE A 444 -0.62 -43.73 27.89
N GLU A 445 -1.77 -43.38 27.30
CA GLU A 445 -1.89 -42.25 26.35
C GLU A 445 -1.65 -40.90 27.06
N SER A 446 -2.09 -40.79 28.32
CA SER A 446 -1.84 -39.61 29.17
C SER A 446 -0.36 -39.49 29.54
N ILE A 447 0.32 -40.62 29.77
CA ILE A 447 1.75 -40.69 30.05
C ILE A 447 2.57 -40.34 28.80
N GLU A 448 2.17 -40.78 27.60
CA GLU A 448 2.83 -40.41 26.35
C GLU A 448 2.72 -38.91 26.08
N LYS A 449 1.55 -38.33 26.33
CA LYS A 449 1.32 -36.89 26.17
C LYS A 449 2.14 -36.06 27.17
N LEU A 450 2.22 -36.50 28.42
CA LEU A 450 3.09 -35.89 29.43
C LEU A 450 4.57 -36.00 29.06
N LYS A 451 4.97 -37.10 28.42
CA LYS A 451 6.35 -37.30 27.95
C LYS A 451 6.67 -36.37 26.78
N GLU A 452 5.74 -36.19 25.83
CA GLU A 452 5.85 -35.20 24.76
C GLU A 452 5.95 -33.78 25.29
N ASP A 453 5.14 -33.42 26.29
CA ASP A 453 5.17 -32.07 26.88
C ASP A 453 6.50 -31.81 27.61
N VAL A 454 7.02 -32.80 28.35
CA VAL A 454 8.35 -32.71 28.98
C VAL A 454 9.48 -32.59 27.94
N ASP A 455 9.43 -33.39 26.88
CA ASP A 455 10.43 -33.32 25.79
C ASP A 455 10.38 -31.96 25.08
N LYS A 456 9.19 -31.36 24.95
CA LYS A 456 8.99 -30.03 24.37
C LYS A 456 9.54 -28.93 25.27
N GLU A 457 9.34 -29.03 26.58
CA GLU A 457 9.88 -28.11 27.59
C GLU A 457 11.42 -28.18 27.63
N ILE A 458 11.99 -29.38 27.60
CA ILE A 458 13.44 -29.62 27.53
C ILE A 458 14.01 -29.05 26.23
N THR A 459 13.32 -29.25 25.10
CA THR A 459 13.72 -28.71 23.80
C THR A 459 13.71 -27.18 23.81
N ASN A 460 12.67 -26.57 24.39
CA ASN A 460 12.59 -25.11 24.53
C ASN A 460 13.69 -24.56 25.45
N ALA A 461 13.97 -25.24 26.57
CA ALA A 461 15.07 -24.89 27.46
C ALA A 461 16.44 -24.99 26.77
N PHE A 462 16.65 -26.03 25.94
CA PHE A 462 17.85 -26.18 25.12
C PHE A 462 17.99 -25.09 24.06
N ILE A 463 16.89 -24.71 23.39
CA ILE A 463 16.87 -23.60 22.44
C ILE A 463 17.24 -22.29 23.13
N GLN A 464 16.69 -22.03 24.33
CA GLN A 464 17.01 -20.83 25.09
C GLN A 464 18.45 -20.83 25.62
N TRP A 465 18.97 -21.98 26.06
CA TRP A 465 20.36 -22.13 26.46
C TRP A 465 21.33 -21.92 25.29
N ALA A 466 21.01 -22.49 24.11
CA ALA A 466 21.73 -22.25 22.87
C ALA A 466 21.69 -20.77 22.47
N TYR A 467 20.52 -20.11 22.59
CA TYR A 467 20.37 -18.68 22.33
C TYR A 467 21.27 -17.83 23.23
N LYS A 468 21.35 -18.17 24.52
CA LYS A 468 22.20 -17.49 25.51
C LYS A 468 23.70 -17.70 25.26
N ARG A 469 24.09 -18.87 24.74
CA ARG A 469 25.49 -19.21 24.42
C ARG A 469 25.92 -18.66 23.05
N SER A 470 25.00 -18.52 22.10
CA SER A 470 25.21 -18.05 20.73
C SER A 470 25.41 -16.53 20.59
N LEU A 471 25.14 -15.73 21.63
CA LEU A 471 25.54 -14.32 21.66
C LEU A 471 27.07 -14.12 21.65
N ASN A 472 27.86 -15.18 21.90
CA ASN A 472 29.31 -15.09 22.05
C ASN A 472 30.14 -15.64 20.88
N GLN A 473 29.54 -16.17 19.79
CA GLN A 473 30.28 -16.65 18.61
C GLN A 473 29.53 -16.38 17.29
N SER A 474 29.93 -15.32 16.58
CA SER A 474 29.19 -14.72 15.46
C SER A 474 29.28 -15.45 14.12
N SER A 475 30.23 -16.36 13.90
CA SER A 475 30.48 -16.94 12.55
C SER A 475 29.75 -18.27 12.28
N ALA A 476 29.56 -19.13 13.29
CA ALA A 476 28.84 -20.40 13.14
C ALA A 476 27.31 -20.23 13.03
N TYR A 477 26.78 -19.10 13.53
CA TYR A 477 25.34 -18.80 13.58
C TYR A 477 24.72 -18.58 12.19
N LEU A 478 25.43 -17.97 11.24
CA LEU A 478 24.89 -17.70 9.90
C LEU A 478 24.61 -18.99 9.12
N GLY A 479 25.54 -19.97 9.18
CA GLY A 479 25.39 -21.25 8.50
C GLY A 479 24.25 -22.09 9.06
N LEU A 480 24.10 -22.12 10.39
CA LEU A 480 23.02 -22.85 11.05
C LEU A 480 21.66 -22.19 10.79
N LYS A 481 21.59 -20.84 10.81
CA LYS A 481 20.38 -20.07 10.51
C LYS A 481 19.89 -20.34 9.07
N GLN A 482 20.79 -20.32 8.09
CA GLN A 482 20.45 -20.62 6.70
C GLN A 482 19.95 -22.06 6.50
N LYS A 483 20.55 -23.04 7.18
CA LYS A 483 20.10 -24.46 7.14
C LYS A 483 18.72 -24.63 7.82
N LEU A 484 18.47 -23.94 8.94
CA LEU A 484 17.19 -23.96 9.66
C LEU A 484 16.06 -23.29 8.88
N GLU A 485 16.34 -22.17 8.21
CA GLU A 485 15.37 -21.51 7.32
C GLU A 485 14.97 -22.42 6.15
N LYS A 486 15.94 -23.14 5.55
CA LYS A 486 15.67 -24.15 4.53
C LYS A 486 14.79 -25.29 5.08
N LEU A 487 15.06 -25.78 6.28
CA LEU A 487 14.25 -26.83 6.92
C LEU A 487 12.81 -26.38 7.20
N ASN A 488 12.63 -25.13 7.65
CA ASN A 488 11.32 -24.54 7.88
C ASN A 488 10.52 -24.36 6.58
N MET A 489 11.18 -23.92 5.50
CA MET A 489 10.55 -23.87 4.17
C MET A 489 10.09 -25.26 3.72
N VAL A 490 10.93 -26.28 3.84
CA VAL A 490 10.59 -27.65 3.43
C VAL A 490 9.44 -28.22 4.27
N SER A 491 9.44 -27.98 5.58
CA SER A 491 8.36 -28.41 6.48
C SER A 491 7.01 -27.77 6.12
N ARG A 492 7.03 -26.46 5.80
CA ARG A 492 5.83 -25.74 5.35
C ARG A 492 5.31 -26.26 4.01
N LEU A 493 6.19 -26.63 3.09
CA LEU A 493 5.81 -27.26 1.81
C LEU A 493 5.17 -28.63 2.01
N ILE A 494 5.67 -29.44 2.96
CA ILE A 494 5.07 -30.73 3.31
C ILE A 494 3.66 -30.52 3.90
N GLU A 495 3.48 -29.52 4.74
CA GLU A 495 2.17 -29.20 5.34
C GLU A 495 1.16 -28.72 4.28
N LEU A 496 1.58 -27.84 3.37
CA LEU A 496 0.77 -27.39 2.24
C LEU A 496 0.38 -28.55 1.32
N LYS A 497 1.31 -29.49 1.08
CA LYS A 497 1.02 -30.70 0.29
C LYS A 497 -0.01 -31.60 0.99
N LYS A 498 0.08 -31.78 2.31
CA LYS A 498 -0.93 -32.52 3.09
C LYS A 498 -2.29 -31.84 3.04
N LYS A 499 -2.35 -30.51 3.22
CA LYS A 499 -3.59 -29.73 3.11
C LYS A 499 -4.20 -29.82 1.72
N SER A 500 -3.38 -29.75 0.67
CA SER A 500 -3.81 -29.95 -0.72
C SER A 500 -4.39 -31.35 -0.95
N GLN A 501 -3.75 -32.40 -0.44
CA GLN A 501 -4.29 -33.76 -0.55
C GLN A 501 -5.60 -33.94 0.23
N LYS A 502 -5.69 -33.38 1.44
CA LYS A 502 -6.91 -33.40 2.25
C LYS A 502 -8.07 -32.68 1.55
N LEU A 503 -7.80 -31.50 0.99
CA LEU A 503 -8.76 -30.73 0.20
C LEU A 503 -9.19 -31.50 -1.06
N LYS A 504 -8.25 -32.17 -1.74
CA LYS A 504 -8.54 -33.03 -2.90
C LYS A 504 -9.46 -34.20 -2.53
N THR A 505 -9.27 -34.83 -1.38
CA THR A 505 -10.17 -35.88 -0.88
C THR A 505 -11.54 -35.34 -0.47
N GLU A 506 -11.61 -34.17 0.17
CA GLU A 506 -12.88 -33.54 0.55
C GLU A 506 -13.69 -33.09 -0.67
N ILE A 507 -13.04 -32.52 -1.68
CA ILE A 507 -13.66 -32.18 -2.97
C ILE A 507 -14.14 -33.45 -3.67
N ASN A 508 -13.31 -34.50 -3.73
CA ASN A 508 -13.70 -35.78 -4.29
C ASN A 508 -14.84 -36.45 -3.51
N GLN A 509 -15.03 -36.20 -2.22
CA GLN A 509 -16.17 -36.73 -1.47
C GLN A 509 -17.47 -35.96 -1.75
N LYS A 510 -17.38 -34.64 -1.96
CA LYS A 510 -18.54 -33.76 -2.21
C LYS A 510 -19.04 -33.73 -3.66
N LEU A 511 -18.31 -34.36 -4.58
CA LEU A 511 -18.70 -34.43 -6.00
C LEU A 511 -19.79 -35.50 -6.24
N PRO A 512 -20.91 -35.16 -6.91
CA PRO A 512 -21.94 -36.11 -7.32
C PRO A 512 -21.40 -37.25 -8.19
N ALA A 513 -22.03 -38.43 -8.15
CA ALA A 513 -21.57 -39.63 -8.85
C ALA A 513 -21.50 -39.46 -10.38
N GLU A 514 -22.43 -38.70 -10.97
CA GLU A 514 -22.42 -38.36 -12.41
C GLU A 514 -21.20 -37.53 -12.81
N VAL A 515 -20.78 -36.59 -11.95
CA VAL A 515 -19.61 -35.72 -12.21
C VAL A 515 -18.31 -36.52 -12.14
N LYS A 516 -18.23 -37.49 -11.22
CA LYS A 516 -17.08 -38.41 -11.13
C LYS A 516 -16.96 -39.30 -12.36
N ALA A 517 -18.07 -39.87 -12.83
CA ALA A 517 -18.08 -40.73 -14.02
C ALA A 517 -17.59 -39.95 -15.27
N LYS A 518 -18.07 -38.72 -15.45
CA LYS A 518 -17.68 -37.86 -16.59
C LYS A 518 -16.23 -37.37 -16.50
N MET A 519 -15.72 -37.05 -15.31
CA MET A 519 -14.29 -36.74 -15.11
C MET A 519 -13.38 -37.95 -15.38
N GLU A 520 -13.84 -39.17 -15.10
CA GLU A 520 -13.10 -40.39 -15.38
C GLU A 520 -13.03 -40.68 -16.90
N HIS A 521 -14.10 -40.39 -17.64
CA HIS A 521 -14.11 -40.42 -19.11
C HIS A 521 -13.12 -39.41 -19.72
N LEU A 522 -13.09 -38.17 -19.19
CA LEU A 522 -12.12 -37.14 -19.61
C LEU A 522 -10.66 -37.54 -19.30
N LYS A 523 -10.42 -38.17 -18.14
CA LYS A 523 -9.10 -38.71 -17.81
C LYS A 523 -8.67 -39.81 -18.77
N LYS A 524 -9.55 -40.76 -19.08
CA LYS A 524 -9.25 -41.83 -20.06
C LYS A 524 -8.94 -41.26 -21.45
N ALA A 525 -9.69 -40.26 -21.88
CA ALA A 525 -9.41 -39.54 -23.12
C ALA A 525 -8.05 -38.84 -23.11
N GLN A 526 -7.71 -38.17 -22.00
CA GLN A 526 -6.42 -37.49 -21.83
C GLN A 526 -5.24 -38.49 -21.78
N GLU A 527 -5.45 -39.65 -21.19
CA GLU A 527 -4.46 -40.74 -21.16
C GLU A 527 -4.25 -41.35 -22.54
N ASN A 528 -5.32 -41.56 -23.31
CA ASN A 528 -5.23 -42.04 -24.70
C ASN A 528 -4.55 -41.03 -25.62
N LEU A 529 -4.80 -39.73 -25.42
CA LEU A 529 -4.10 -38.64 -26.14
C LEU A 529 -2.61 -38.60 -25.80
N SER A 530 -2.24 -38.85 -24.53
CA SER A 530 -0.84 -38.92 -24.10
C SER A 530 -0.10 -40.15 -24.63
N LYS A 531 -0.83 -41.21 -24.99
CA LYS A 531 -0.31 -42.45 -25.60
C LYS A 531 -0.28 -42.39 -27.14
N GLY A 532 -0.65 -41.25 -27.75
CA GLY A 532 -0.54 -41.02 -29.20
C GLY A 532 -1.54 -41.79 -30.06
N VAL A 533 -2.64 -42.29 -29.46
CA VAL A 533 -3.69 -42.99 -30.20
C VAL A 533 -4.58 -41.96 -30.91
N PRO A 534 -4.81 -42.04 -32.24
CA PRO A 534 -5.71 -41.13 -32.93
C PRO A 534 -7.15 -41.33 -32.41
N LEU A 535 -7.79 -40.24 -31.99
CA LEU A 535 -9.15 -40.26 -31.45
C LEU A 535 -10.16 -40.28 -32.60
N ASP A 536 -11.13 -41.18 -32.51
CA ASP A 536 -12.26 -41.28 -33.44
C ASP A 536 -13.17 -40.04 -33.35
N LYS A 537 -13.79 -39.64 -34.46
CA LYS A 537 -14.64 -38.44 -34.56
C LYS A 537 -15.84 -38.51 -33.60
N ASP A 538 -16.47 -39.67 -33.49
CA ASP A 538 -17.61 -39.89 -32.60
C ASP A 538 -17.22 -39.71 -31.13
N PHE A 539 -15.97 -40.04 -30.78
CA PHE A 539 -15.43 -39.89 -29.43
C PHE A 539 -15.12 -38.42 -29.08
N VAL A 540 -14.74 -37.61 -30.07
CA VAL A 540 -14.50 -36.17 -29.88
C VAL A 540 -15.82 -35.42 -29.63
N GLU A 541 -16.88 -35.75 -30.38
CA GLU A 541 -18.20 -35.16 -30.17
C GLU A 541 -18.78 -35.53 -28.79
N GLU A 542 -18.53 -36.77 -28.33
CA GLU A 542 -18.96 -37.22 -27.01
C GLU A 542 -18.22 -36.50 -25.87
N ILE A 543 -16.93 -36.18 -26.06
CA ILE A 543 -16.14 -35.36 -25.13
C ILE A 543 -16.68 -33.93 -25.06
N GLU A 544 -16.99 -33.30 -26.20
CA GLU A 544 -17.52 -31.93 -26.23
C GLU A 544 -18.87 -31.83 -25.52
N ARG A 545 -19.75 -32.81 -25.75
CA ARG A 545 -21.04 -32.92 -25.04
C ARG A 545 -20.85 -33.08 -23.54
N ALA A 546 -19.96 -33.99 -23.10
CA ALA A 546 -19.65 -34.19 -21.69
C ALA A 546 -19.06 -32.94 -21.03
N MET A 547 -18.23 -32.17 -21.76
CA MET A 547 -17.62 -30.93 -21.27
C MET A 547 -18.63 -29.80 -21.09
N LYS A 548 -19.62 -29.71 -21.99
CA LYS A 548 -20.71 -28.73 -21.93
C LYS A 548 -21.65 -29.00 -20.76
N GLU A 549 -22.02 -30.26 -20.55
CA GLU A 549 -22.84 -30.67 -19.40
C GLU A 549 -22.10 -30.49 -18.07
N LEU A 550 -20.78 -30.75 -18.01
CA LEU A 550 -19.97 -30.52 -16.82
C LEU A 550 -19.92 -29.03 -16.44
N MET A 551 -19.81 -28.13 -17.43
CA MET A 551 -19.85 -26.69 -17.21
C MET A 551 -21.19 -26.23 -16.65
N GLU A 552 -22.29 -26.83 -17.08
CA GLU A 552 -23.64 -26.50 -16.62
C GLU A 552 -23.86 -26.95 -15.17
N VAL A 553 -23.39 -28.15 -14.80
CA VAL A 553 -23.42 -28.65 -13.42
C VAL A 553 -22.56 -27.78 -12.50
N LEU A 554 -21.36 -27.37 -12.94
CA LEU A 554 -20.48 -26.51 -12.14
C LEU A 554 -21.05 -25.10 -11.93
N LYS A 555 -21.73 -24.54 -12.95
CA LYS A 555 -22.49 -23.28 -12.82
C LYS A 555 -23.65 -23.41 -11.83
N SER A 556 -24.40 -24.52 -11.87
CA SER A 556 -25.50 -24.77 -10.92
C SER A 556 -25.02 -24.93 -9.46
N ALA A 557 -23.75 -25.33 -9.26
CA ALA A 557 -23.12 -25.48 -7.96
C ALA A 557 -22.40 -24.20 -7.46
N ASN A 558 -22.52 -23.08 -8.15
CA ASN A 558 -21.95 -21.77 -7.77
C ASN A 558 -20.40 -21.76 -7.65
N LEU A 559 -19.72 -22.57 -8.48
CA LEU A 559 -18.25 -22.67 -8.53
C LEU A 559 -17.72 -22.07 -9.84
N GLU A 560 -16.96 -20.97 -9.76
CA GLU A 560 -16.30 -20.36 -10.95
C GLU A 560 -14.98 -21.06 -11.29
N ILE A 561 -14.77 -21.36 -12.58
CA ILE A 561 -13.53 -21.96 -13.09
C ILE A 561 -12.54 -20.84 -13.45
N VAL A 562 -11.48 -20.69 -12.66
CA VAL A 562 -10.33 -19.81 -12.98
C VAL A 562 -9.34 -20.58 -13.86
N GLY A 563 -9.24 -20.17 -15.14
CA GLY A 563 -8.23 -20.46 -16.17
C GLY A 563 -7.27 -21.66 -16.00
N VAL A 564 -7.31 -22.59 -16.96
CA VAL A 564 -6.37 -23.72 -17.08
C VAL A 564 -5.00 -23.24 -17.58
N THR A 565 -4.01 -23.18 -16.70
CA THR A 565 -2.59 -23.05 -17.08
C THR A 565 -1.98 -24.43 -17.32
N LYS A 566 -1.29 -24.61 -18.45
CA LYS A 566 -0.60 -25.87 -18.82
C LYS A 566 0.49 -26.21 -17.80
N ASN A 567 0.22 -27.13 -16.88
CA ASN A 567 1.24 -27.67 -15.98
C ASN A 567 2.08 -28.73 -16.68
N LYS A 568 3.40 -28.51 -16.74
CA LYS A 568 4.39 -29.57 -16.93
C LYS A 568 4.31 -30.51 -15.73
N VAL A 569 3.94 -31.76 -15.98
CA VAL A 569 3.92 -32.82 -14.97
C VAL A 569 5.36 -33.20 -14.64
N ALA A 570 5.85 -32.79 -13.47
CA ALA A 570 7.04 -33.36 -12.86
C ALA A 570 6.61 -34.55 -11.99
N THR A 571 7.24 -35.70 -12.24
CA THR A 571 7.12 -36.97 -11.53
C THR A 571 7.34 -36.80 -10.01
N PRO A 572 6.65 -37.58 -9.15
CA PRO A 572 6.57 -37.30 -7.72
C PRO A 572 7.80 -37.83 -6.97
N PRO A 573 8.40 -37.10 -6.00
CA PRO A 573 9.49 -37.68 -5.24
C PRO A 573 9.04 -38.17 -3.86
N LEU A 574 9.23 -39.48 -3.64
CA LEU A 574 9.54 -40.09 -2.34
C LEU A 574 10.80 -39.46 -1.68
N GLU A 575 11.60 -38.73 -2.47
CA GLU A 575 12.86 -38.09 -2.06
C GLU A 575 12.74 -36.96 -1.02
N LEU A 576 11.55 -36.36 -0.81
CA LEU A 576 11.42 -35.19 0.08
C LEU A 576 11.59 -35.54 1.57
N LYS A 577 11.12 -36.72 2.01
CA LYS A 577 11.33 -37.20 3.39
C LYS A 577 12.80 -37.52 3.65
N GLU A 578 13.46 -38.10 2.65
CA GLU A 578 14.87 -38.46 2.70
C GLU A 578 15.76 -37.21 2.73
N LYS A 579 15.42 -36.18 1.94
CA LYS A 579 16.08 -34.86 1.99
C LYS A 579 15.93 -34.17 3.35
N VAL A 580 14.77 -34.26 4.00
CA VAL A 580 14.57 -33.74 5.36
C VAL A 580 15.39 -34.52 6.40
N SER A 581 15.43 -35.85 6.30
CA SER A 581 16.23 -36.69 7.20
C SER A 581 17.73 -36.40 7.08
N ASN A 582 18.23 -36.25 5.85
CA ASN A 582 19.64 -35.91 5.59
C ASN A 582 19.97 -34.50 6.09
N LEU A 583 19.10 -33.52 5.85
CA LEU A 583 19.31 -32.14 6.33
C LEU A 583 19.30 -32.07 7.87
N ASN A 584 18.45 -32.86 8.54
CA ASN A 584 18.46 -32.96 9.99
C ASN A 584 19.77 -33.58 10.51
N LYS A 585 20.28 -34.65 9.89
CA LYS A 585 21.58 -35.24 10.25
C LYS A 585 22.72 -34.24 10.12
N GLU A 586 22.75 -33.45 9.06
CA GLU A 586 23.76 -32.40 8.86
C GLU A 586 23.68 -31.29 9.92
N ILE A 587 22.47 -30.90 10.34
CA ILE A 587 22.27 -29.90 11.39
C ILE A 587 22.79 -30.43 12.73
N TYR A 588 22.46 -31.67 13.09
CA TYR A 588 22.96 -32.29 14.32
C TYR A 588 24.48 -32.46 14.32
N GLN A 589 25.08 -32.86 13.19
CA GLN A 589 26.54 -32.95 13.07
C GLN A 589 27.24 -31.58 13.21
N GLU A 590 26.64 -30.50 12.72
CA GLU A 590 27.19 -29.15 12.88
C GLU A 590 27.08 -28.67 14.33
N ILE A 591 25.99 -29.03 15.02
CA ILE A 591 25.81 -28.79 16.45
C ILE A 591 26.88 -29.56 17.25
N ASP A 592 27.10 -30.83 16.95
CA ASP A 592 28.13 -31.65 17.61
C ASP A 592 29.55 -31.09 17.39
N LYS A 593 29.90 -30.69 16.17
CA LYS A 593 31.21 -30.05 15.88
C LYS A 593 31.41 -28.74 16.64
N SER A 594 30.34 -27.98 16.86
CA SER A 594 30.39 -26.74 17.64
C SER A 594 30.52 -26.96 19.15
N THR A 595 30.21 -28.17 19.64
CA THR A 595 30.36 -28.55 21.05
C THR A 595 31.70 -29.22 21.34
N SER A 596 32.25 -30.02 20.41
CA SER A 596 33.52 -30.74 20.57
C SER A 596 34.79 -29.88 20.42
N THR A 597 34.72 -28.75 19.70
CA THR A 597 35.87 -27.84 19.49
C THR A 597 36.31 -27.07 20.74
N LYS A 598 35.66 -27.27 21.89
CA LYS A 598 36.02 -26.62 23.17
C LYS A 598 36.69 -27.53 24.19
N GLU A 599 36.59 -28.86 24.07
CA GLU A 599 37.28 -29.77 25.01
C GLU A 599 38.80 -29.75 24.77
N THR A 600 39.26 -29.68 23.52
CA THR A 600 40.70 -29.59 23.20
C THR A 600 41.33 -28.24 23.54
N ALA A 601 40.54 -27.17 23.69
CA ALA A 601 41.05 -25.84 24.04
C ALA A 601 41.13 -25.58 25.55
N THR A 602 40.61 -26.48 26.38
CA THR A 602 40.66 -26.34 27.85
C THR A 602 41.80 -27.12 28.51
N GLU A 603 42.37 -28.13 27.85
CA GLU A 603 43.55 -28.85 28.37
C GLU A 603 44.86 -28.07 28.15
N ASP A 604 45.02 -27.34 27.03
CA ASP A 604 46.24 -26.58 26.74
C ASP A 604 46.43 -25.28 27.57
N LYS A 605 45.43 -24.88 28.37
CA LYS A 605 45.50 -23.70 29.24
C LYS A 605 45.67 -23.99 30.73
N LEU A 606 45.69 -25.26 31.14
CA LEU A 606 45.93 -25.67 32.53
C LEU A 606 47.38 -26.11 32.81
N GLY A 607 48.26 -26.10 31.80
CA GLY A 607 49.67 -26.48 31.93
C GLY A 607 50.69 -25.33 32.00
N ALA A 608 50.30 -24.07 31.81
CA ALA A 608 51.25 -22.97 31.55
C ALA A 608 51.35 -21.88 32.65
N GLU A 609 50.65 -22.01 33.79
CA GLU A 609 50.71 -21.02 34.89
C GLU A 609 51.38 -21.54 36.19
N ASN A 610 52.15 -22.62 36.12
CA ASN A 610 53.01 -23.05 37.22
C ASN A 610 54.47 -23.15 36.78
N GLY A 611 55.19 -22.02 36.77
CA GLY A 611 56.63 -22.05 36.52
C GLY A 611 57.36 -20.70 36.39
N LYS A 612 57.73 -20.12 37.53
CA LYS A 612 58.93 -19.29 37.81
C LYS A 612 59.08 -17.89 37.18
N PHE A 613 59.31 -16.93 38.09
CA PHE A 613 60.16 -15.72 38.07
C PHE A 613 60.09 -14.75 36.87
#